data_AF-A0A1I0WKH5-F1
#
_entry.id   AF-A0A1I0WKH5-F1
#
_cell.length_a   1.000
_cell.length_b   1.000
_cell.length_c   1.000
_cell.angle_alpha   90.00
_cell.angle_beta   90.00
_cell.angle_gamma   90.00
#
_symmetry.space_group_name_H-M   'P 1'
#
loop_
_entity.id
_entity.type
_entity.pdbx_description
1 polymer ?
#
loop_
_entity_poly.entity_id
_entity_poly.type
_entity_poly.pdbx_seq_one_letter_code
_entity_poly.pdbx_strand_id
1 'polypeptide(L)'
;MIINEKSINGSTVSVPNEEQDRKISKEYRELKRVKKERNKRNKERQWQVKKGTLKVIALLFICGFSVVYSYGNTFTKQKTLLDLKKEVRKVNEANDNLKVELLKFSNFEYVKSSAEQKLGMVAPDRKNALSLDLNKDNFQEDEKIEAKDNSMLNFFKDLFF
;
A
#
# COMPACT_ATOMS: atom_id res chain seq x y z
N MET A 1 21.74 -124.64 5.88
CA MET A 1 20.37 -124.17 5.60
C MET A 1 20.34 -122.67 5.85
N ILE A 2 19.88 -121.94 4.85
CA ILE A 2 19.89 -120.48 4.71
C ILE A 2 18.88 -119.86 5.68
N ILE A 3 19.20 -118.74 6.33
CA ILE A 3 18.34 -117.54 6.35
C ILE A 3 19.26 -116.32 6.39
N ASN A 4 19.11 -115.50 5.36
CA ASN A 4 19.79 -114.27 5.07
C ASN A 4 18.78 -113.16 5.37
N GLU A 5 18.91 -112.45 6.50
CA GLU A 5 18.19 -111.20 6.72
C GLU A 5 19.13 -110.03 6.45
N LYS A 6 19.08 -109.61 5.20
CA LYS A 6 19.74 -108.41 4.67
C LYS A 6 19.07 -107.19 5.29
N SER A 7 19.66 -106.62 6.34
CA SER A 7 19.26 -105.33 6.88
C SER A 7 19.61 -104.22 5.87
N ILE A 8 18.58 -103.56 5.35
CA ILE A 8 18.75 -102.38 4.53
C ILE A 8 19.11 -101.23 5.47
N ASN A 9 20.40 -100.89 5.55
CA ASN A 9 20.86 -99.66 6.20
C ASN A 9 20.38 -98.46 5.37
N GLY A 10 19.28 -97.84 5.79
CA GLY A 10 18.94 -96.48 5.39
C GLY A 10 20.04 -95.53 5.85
N SER A 11 20.43 -94.57 4.99
CA SER A 11 21.44 -93.57 5.33
C SER A 11 21.04 -92.86 6.62
N THR A 12 21.89 -92.95 7.64
CA THR A 12 21.81 -92.10 8.83
C THR A 12 22.08 -90.66 8.41
N VAL A 13 21.01 -89.94 8.06
CA VAL A 13 21.04 -88.48 8.06
C VAL A 13 21.49 -88.08 9.46
N SER A 14 22.59 -87.32 9.52
CA SER A 14 23.24 -86.90 10.75
C SER A 14 22.21 -86.43 11.78
N VAL A 15 22.17 -87.11 12.92
CA VAL A 15 21.40 -86.68 14.08
C VAL A 15 21.81 -85.23 14.38
N PRO A 16 20.87 -84.26 14.39
CA PRO A 16 21.20 -82.86 14.57
C PRO A 16 21.94 -82.70 15.90
N ASN A 17 23.13 -82.10 15.84
CA ASN A 17 23.85 -81.76 17.06
C ASN A 17 23.12 -80.56 17.68
N GLU A 18 22.33 -80.81 18.73
CA GLU A 18 21.54 -79.78 19.41
C GLU A 18 22.36 -78.55 19.82
N GLU A 19 23.66 -78.72 20.10
CA GLU A 19 24.53 -77.60 20.44
C GLU A 19 24.85 -76.72 19.22
N GLN A 20 25.00 -77.32 18.04
CA GLN A 20 25.22 -76.58 16.79
C GLN A 20 23.95 -75.81 16.40
N ASP A 21 22.77 -76.43 16.48
CA ASP A 21 21.50 -75.77 16.18
C ASP A 21 21.20 -74.60 17.13
N ARG A 22 21.52 -74.75 18.42
CA ARG A 22 21.39 -73.66 19.41
C ARG A 22 22.34 -72.49 19.09
N LYS A 23 23.56 -72.75 18.60
CA LYS A 23 24.51 -71.70 18.18
C LYS A 23 24.03 -70.97 16.92
N ILE A 24 23.60 -71.71 15.89
CA ILE A 24 23.06 -71.16 14.64
C ILE A 24 21.82 -70.29 14.91
N SER A 25 20.92 -70.73 15.80
CA SER A 25 19.72 -69.98 16.20
C SER A 25 20.05 -68.67 16.93
N LYS A 26 21.07 -68.66 17.80
CA LYS A 26 21.54 -67.45 18.49
C LYS A 26 22.16 -66.47 17.50
N GLU A 27 23.05 -66.93 16.64
CA GLU A 27 23.68 -66.13 15.60
C GLU A 27 22.64 -65.51 14.64
N TYR A 28 21.63 -66.28 14.23
CA TYR A 28 20.55 -65.79 13.40
C TYR A 28 19.70 -64.70 14.10
N ARG A 29 19.47 -64.82 15.42
CA ARG A 29 18.80 -63.77 16.21
C ARG A 29 19.64 -62.51 16.32
N GLU A 30 20.95 -62.63 16.50
CA GLU A 30 21.87 -61.50 16.53
C GLU A 30 21.92 -60.78 15.18
N LEU A 31 22.05 -61.51 14.07
CA LEU A 31 21.99 -60.97 12.72
C LEU A 31 20.67 -60.22 12.45
N LYS A 32 19.53 -60.76 12.91
CA LYS A 32 18.22 -60.07 12.84
C LYS A 32 18.20 -58.77 13.64
N ARG A 33 18.79 -58.75 14.84
CA ARG A 33 18.89 -57.54 15.67
C ARG A 33 19.75 -56.48 14.99
N VAL A 34 20.94 -56.85 14.51
CA VAL A 34 21.84 -55.95 13.79
C VAL A 34 21.17 -55.41 12.51
N LYS A 35 20.45 -56.23 11.75
CA LYS A 35 19.71 -55.79 10.56
C LYS A 35 18.59 -54.80 10.92
N LYS A 36 17.86 -55.04 12.00
CA LYS A 36 16.80 -54.13 12.49
C LYS A 36 17.37 -52.79 12.94
N GLU A 37 18.48 -52.80 13.66
CA GLU A 37 19.17 -51.58 14.10
C GLU A 37 19.74 -50.79 12.91
N ARG A 38 20.37 -51.46 11.95
CA ARG A 38 20.82 -50.82 10.70
C ARG A 38 19.66 -50.19 9.95
N ASN A 39 18.54 -50.88 9.79
CA ASN A 39 17.35 -50.33 9.14
C ASN A 39 16.76 -49.12 9.89
N LYS A 40 16.75 -49.17 11.23
CA LYS A 40 16.29 -48.03 12.06
C LYS A 40 17.19 -46.81 11.85
N ARG A 41 18.52 -46.98 11.93
CA ARG A 41 19.49 -45.91 11.66
C ARG A 41 19.38 -45.35 10.24
N ASN A 42 19.17 -46.22 9.25
CA ASN A 42 19.03 -45.78 7.86
C ASN A 42 17.73 -44.98 7.65
N LYS A 43 16.63 -45.40 8.30
CA LYS A 43 15.37 -44.65 8.30
C LYS A 43 15.56 -43.29 8.97
N GLU A 44 16.17 -43.23 10.15
CA GLU A 44 16.46 -41.97 10.84
C GLU A 44 17.29 -41.01 9.95
N ARG A 45 18.34 -41.50 9.30
CA ARG A 45 19.14 -40.70 8.34
C ARG A 45 18.29 -40.15 7.19
N GLN A 46 17.45 -40.97 6.57
CA GLN A 46 16.54 -40.51 5.51
C GLN A 46 15.55 -39.46 6.01
N TRP A 47 15.03 -39.61 7.22
CA TRP A 47 14.14 -38.62 7.83
C TRP A 47 14.85 -37.30 8.11
N GLN A 48 16.11 -37.32 8.54
CA GLN A 48 16.90 -36.11 8.74
C GLN A 48 17.15 -35.37 7.42
N VAL A 49 17.48 -36.10 6.35
CA VAL A 49 17.65 -35.52 5.01
C VAL A 49 16.33 -34.90 4.52
N LYS A 50 15.21 -35.64 4.63
CA LYS A 50 13.88 -35.13 4.24
C LYS A 50 13.50 -33.86 5.01
N LYS A 51 13.76 -33.80 6.32
CA LYS A 51 13.53 -32.59 7.13
C LYS A 51 14.41 -31.42 6.68
N GLY A 52 15.67 -31.68 6.32
CA GLY A 52 16.58 -30.68 5.77
C GLY A 52 16.05 -30.11 4.45
N THR A 53 15.69 -30.98 3.51
CA THR A 53 15.10 -30.57 2.23
C THR A 53 13.80 -29.79 2.42
N LEU A 54 12.93 -30.21 3.33
CA LEU A 54 11.68 -29.50 3.64
C LEU A 54 11.93 -28.08 4.16
N LYS A 55 12.96 -27.88 5.01
CA LYS A 55 13.35 -26.54 5.48
C LYS A 55 13.83 -25.65 4.34
N VAL A 56 14.63 -26.18 3.41
CA VAL A 56 15.11 -25.42 2.25
C VAL A 56 13.94 -25.02 1.35
N ILE A 57 13.01 -25.94 1.08
CA ILE A 57 11.80 -25.63 0.30
C ILE A 57 10.97 -24.54 1.00
N ALA A 58 10.79 -24.65 2.32
CA ALA A 58 10.06 -23.63 3.08
C ALA A 58 10.74 -22.25 3.01
N LEU A 59 12.06 -22.19 3.11
CA LEU A 59 12.82 -20.94 2.96
C LEU A 59 12.66 -20.33 1.55
N LEU A 60 12.74 -21.15 0.51
CA LEU A 60 12.51 -20.69 -0.87
C LEU A 60 11.08 -20.16 -1.05
N PHE A 61 10.09 -20.81 -0.43
CA PHE A 61 8.70 -20.40 -0.49
C PHE A 61 8.47 -19.05 0.20
N ILE A 62 9.04 -18.85 1.40
CA ILE A 62 8.99 -17.58 2.14
C ILE A 62 9.67 -16.47 1.32
N CYS A 63 10.82 -16.77 0.72
CA CYS A 63 11.53 -15.81 -0.12
C CYS A 63 10.69 -15.43 -1.35
N GLY A 64 10.12 -16.40 -2.05
CA GLY A 64 9.24 -16.14 -3.20
C GLY A 64 8.00 -15.33 -2.83
N PHE A 65 7.36 -15.67 -1.71
CA PHE A 65 6.20 -14.94 -1.22
C PHE A 65 6.55 -13.50 -0.81
N SER A 66 7.71 -13.30 -0.17
CA SER A 66 8.22 -11.97 0.21
C SER A 66 8.42 -11.06 -1.00
N VAL A 67 8.92 -11.62 -2.11
CA VAL A 67 9.09 -10.89 -3.37
C VAL A 67 7.72 -10.44 -3.90
N VAL A 68 6.76 -11.36 -4.03
CA VAL A 68 5.40 -11.04 -4.52
C VAL A 68 4.72 -10.00 -3.63
N TYR A 69 4.84 -10.14 -2.31
CA TYR A 69 4.32 -9.17 -1.35
C TYR A 69 4.94 -7.78 -1.54
N SER A 70 6.26 -7.72 -1.74
CA SER A 70 6.97 -6.46 -1.98
C SER A 70 6.54 -5.79 -3.29
N TYR A 71 6.31 -6.57 -4.35
CA TYR A 71 5.76 -6.04 -5.61
C TYR A 71 4.36 -5.45 -5.42
N GLY A 72 3.48 -6.12 -4.65
CA GLY A 72 2.15 -5.58 -4.33
C GLY A 72 2.20 -4.23 -3.62
N ASN A 73 3.06 -4.11 -2.60
CA ASN A 73 3.23 -2.83 -1.88
C ASN A 73 3.82 -1.73 -2.77
N THR A 74 4.76 -2.09 -3.63
CA THR A 74 5.38 -1.15 -4.58
C THR A 74 4.36 -0.62 -5.58
N PHE A 75 3.48 -1.49 -6.09
CA PHE A 75 2.41 -1.08 -7.00
C PHE A 75 1.44 -0.08 -6.36
N THR A 76 1.04 -0.32 -5.11
CA THR A 76 0.20 0.61 -4.36
C THR A 76 0.88 1.97 -4.19
N LYS A 77 2.16 2.00 -3.81
CA LYS A 77 2.93 3.24 -3.68
C LYS A 77 3.05 4.00 -5.00
N GLN A 78 3.30 3.28 -6.11
CA GLN A 78 3.33 3.87 -7.45
C GLN A 78 1.98 4.49 -7.82
N LYS A 79 0.87 3.82 -7.52
CA LYS A 79 -0.47 4.35 -7.76
C LYS A 79 -0.72 5.63 -6.98
N THR A 80 -0.41 5.64 -5.68
CA THR A 80 -0.54 6.84 -4.84
C THR A 80 0.31 8.00 -5.36
N LEU A 81 1.54 7.74 -5.81
CA LEU A 81 2.40 8.75 -6.41
C LEU A 81 1.82 9.31 -7.72
N LEU A 82 1.24 8.45 -8.56
CA LEU A 82 0.60 8.89 -9.80
C LEU A 82 -0.65 9.73 -9.53
N ASP A 83 -1.47 9.34 -8.57
CA ASP A 83 -2.67 10.07 -8.21
C ASP A 83 -2.32 11.43 -7.58
N LEU A 84 -1.33 11.47 -6.68
CA LEU A 84 -0.81 12.72 -6.12
C LEU A 84 -0.23 13.64 -7.20
N LYS A 85 0.54 13.09 -8.15
CA LYS A 85 1.09 13.88 -9.27
C LYS A 85 -0.02 14.47 -10.15
N LYS A 86 -1.11 13.73 -10.38
CA LYS A 86 -2.28 14.25 -11.11
C LYS A 86 -2.96 15.36 -10.33
N GLU A 87 -3.11 15.21 -9.02
CA GLU A 87 -3.70 16.25 -8.17
C GLU A 87 -2.87 17.53 -8.17
N VAL A 88 -1.55 17.42 -7.99
CA VAL A 88 -0.64 18.58 -8.10
C VAL A 88 -0.76 19.25 -9.47
N ARG A 89 -0.84 18.46 -10.56
CA ARG A 89 -1.02 19.03 -11.89
C ARG A 89 -2.33 19.78 -12.03
N LYS A 90 -3.44 19.23 -11.53
CA LYS A 90 -4.75 19.91 -11.52
C LYS A 90 -4.72 21.22 -10.73
N VAL A 91 -4.07 21.22 -9.56
CA VAL A 91 -3.93 22.43 -8.74
C VAL A 91 -3.09 23.48 -9.45
N ASN A 92 -1.98 23.09 -10.09
CA ASN A 92 -1.17 24.01 -10.89
C ASN A 92 -1.93 24.56 -12.10
N GLU A 93 -2.65 23.70 -12.84
CA GLU A 93 -3.50 24.14 -13.96
C GLU A 93 -4.58 25.13 -13.47
N ALA A 94 -5.19 24.90 -12.31
CA ALA A 94 -6.16 25.81 -11.70
C ALA A 94 -5.52 27.15 -11.29
N ASN A 95 -4.33 27.12 -10.67
CA ASN A 95 -3.58 28.32 -10.31
C ASN A 95 -3.17 29.13 -11.54
N ASP A 96 -2.69 28.47 -12.60
CA ASP A 96 -2.33 29.13 -13.85
C ASP A 96 -3.56 29.75 -14.52
N ASN A 97 -4.69 29.05 -14.52
CA ASN A 97 -5.95 29.60 -15.04
C ASN A 97 -6.41 30.83 -14.25
N LEU A 98 -6.35 30.78 -12.91
CA LEU A 98 -6.70 31.91 -12.06
C LEU A 98 -5.76 33.11 -12.28
N LYS A 99 -4.46 32.85 -12.47
CA LYS A 99 -3.48 33.88 -12.80
C LYS A 99 -3.80 34.54 -14.15
N VAL A 100 -4.17 33.75 -15.16
CA VAL A 100 -4.63 34.27 -16.46
C VAL A 100 -5.90 35.09 -16.31
N GLU A 101 -6.85 34.64 -15.50
CA GLU A 101 -8.09 35.38 -15.23
C GLU A 101 -7.81 36.73 -14.55
N LEU A 102 -6.97 36.75 -13.51
CA LEU A 102 -6.53 37.99 -12.86
C LEU A 102 -5.87 38.95 -13.86
N LEU A 103 -5.04 38.44 -14.77
CA LEU A 103 -4.42 39.25 -15.83
C LEU A 103 -5.44 39.87 -16.78
N LYS A 104 -6.56 39.18 -17.06
CA LYS A 104 -7.66 39.74 -17.86
C LYS A 104 -8.35 40.89 -17.13
N PHE A 105 -8.58 40.76 -15.82
CA PHE A 105 -9.16 41.82 -15.00
C PHE A 105 -8.20 43.00 -14.80
N SER A 106 -6.90 42.75 -14.68
CA SER A 106 -5.89 43.82 -14.62
C SER A 106 -5.60 44.46 -15.98
N ASN A 107 -6.10 43.88 -17.07
CA ASN A 107 -5.91 44.47 -18.39
C ASN A 107 -6.72 45.76 -18.49
N PHE A 108 -6.05 46.83 -18.93
CA PHE A 108 -6.61 48.17 -19.11
C PHE A 108 -7.92 48.16 -19.91
N GLU A 109 -8.05 47.24 -20.86
CA GLU A 109 -9.23 47.11 -21.73
C GLU A 109 -10.49 46.63 -20.99
N TYR A 110 -10.34 45.74 -19.98
CA TYR A 110 -11.46 45.33 -19.12
C TYR A 110 -11.91 46.48 -18.20
N VAL A 111 -10.94 47.20 -17.63
CA VAL A 111 -11.21 48.37 -16.78
C VAL A 111 -11.88 49.47 -17.58
N LYS A 112 -11.37 49.78 -18.78
CA LYS A 112 -11.90 50.78 -19.70
C LYS A 112 -13.34 50.45 -20.13
N SER A 113 -13.60 49.22 -20.58
CA SER A 113 -14.94 48.80 -20.98
C SER A 113 -15.94 48.81 -19.82
N SER A 114 -15.56 48.38 -18.61
CA SER A 114 -16.44 48.49 -17.44
C SER A 114 -16.69 49.94 -17.04
N ALA A 115 -15.69 50.81 -17.10
CA ALA A 115 -15.84 52.23 -16.84
C ALA A 115 -16.78 52.90 -17.86
N GLU A 116 -16.59 52.64 -19.15
CA GLU A 116 -17.38 53.20 -20.23
C GLU A 116 -18.83 52.66 -20.26
N GLN A 117 -19.02 51.34 -20.15
CA GLN A 117 -20.35 50.73 -20.29
C GLN A 117 -21.17 50.69 -19.01
N LYS A 118 -20.56 50.45 -17.85
CA LYS A 118 -21.31 50.29 -16.57
C LYS A 118 -21.37 51.58 -15.77
N LEU A 119 -20.29 52.35 -15.78
CA LEU A 119 -20.21 53.61 -15.02
C LEU A 119 -20.47 54.84 -15.89
N GLY A 120 -20.67 54.66 -17.21
CA GLY A 120 -20.90 55.75 -18.15
C GLY A 120 -19.72 56.72 -18.26
N MET A 121 -18.52 56.32 -17.84
CA MET A 121 -17.34 57.16 -17.91
C MET A 121 -16.94 57.37 -19.37
N VAL A 122 -16.85 58.62 -19.79
CA VAL A 122 -16.41 58.97 -21.15
C VAL A 122 -14.99 59.51 -21.06
N ALA A 123 -14.13 59.14 -22.02
CA ALA A 123 -12.79 59.71 -22.09
C ALA A 123 -12.88 61.25 -22.16
N PRO A 124 -12.18 61.99 -21.28
CA PRO A 124 -12.33 63.44 -21.19
C PRO A 124 -11.84 64.10 -22.48
N ASP A 125 -12.74 64.82 -23.16
CA ASP A 125 -12.37 65.72 -24.24
C ASP A 125 -11.77 67.00 -23.64
N ARG A 126 -10.70 67.54 -24.25
CA ARG A 126 -10.01 68.75 -23.78
C ARG A 126 -10.94 69.97 -23.67
N LYS A 127 -12.08 69.92 -24.35
CA LYS A 127 -13.13 70.95 -24.29
C LYS A 127 -14.02 70.89 -23.05
N ASN A 128 -14.09 69.73 -22.38
CA ASN A 128 -14.96 69.48 -21.21
C ASN A 128 -14.16 69.24 -19.91
N ALA A 129 -12.85 69.52 -19.91
CA ALA A 129 -11.99 69.34 -18.75
C ALA A 129 -11.98 70.61 -17.89
N LEU A 130 -12.50 70.52 -16.67
CA LEU A 130 -12.43 71.59 -15.67
C LEU A 130 -11.11 71.46 -14.88
N SER A 131 -10.20 72.42 -15.03
CA SER A 131 -8.98 72.47 -14.20
C SER A 131 -9.31 73.17 -12.88
N LEU A 132 -9.39 72.39 -11.80
CA LEU A 132 -9.63 72.89 -10.45
C LEU A 132 -8.30 73.05 -9.71
N ASP A 133 -8.08 74.22 -9.12
CA ASP A 133 -6.96 74.46 -8.20
C ASP A 133 -7.36 73.95 -6.81
N LEU A 134 -6.76 72.84 -6.37
CA LEU A 134 -7.05 72.17 -5.10
C LEU A 134 -6.59 72.96 -3.87
N ASN A 135 -5.93 74.10 -4.05
CA ASN A 135 -5.54 74.98 -2.94
C ASN A 135 -6.70 75.83 -2.38
N LYS A 136 -7.88 75.78 -3.02
CA LYS A 136 -9.10 76.44 -2.53
C LYS A 136 -10.15 75.40 -2.19
N ASP A 137 -11.01 75.74 -1.24
CA ASP A 137 -12.17 74.92 -0.91
C ASP A 137 -13.17 74.98 -2.07
N ASN A 138 -13.28 73.86 -2.80
CA ASN A 138 -14.04 73.76 -4.06
C ASN A 138 -15.38 73.04 -3.85
N PHE A 139 -15.76 72.75 -2.61
CA PHE A 139 -17.03 72.11 -2.29
C PHE A 139 -18.04 73.19 -1.86
N GLN A 140 -19.28 73.08 -2.33
CA GLN A 140 -20.37 73.83 -1.72
C GLN A 140 -20.64 73.19 -0.36
N GLU A 141 -20.66 73.98 0.72
CA GLU A 141 -21.14 73.53 2.01
C GLU A 141 -22.59 73.08 1.81
N ASP A 142 -22.81 71.77 1.85
CA ASP A 142 -24.16 71.20 1.85
C ASP A 142 -24.94 71.84 2.99
N GLU A 143 -26.08 72.47 2.67
CA GLU A 143 -27.04 72.89 3.68
C GLU A 143 -27.29 71.70 4.60
N LYS A 144 -27.05 71.90 5.91
CA LYS A 144 -27.27 70.89 6.95
C LYS A 144 -28.66 70.28 6.77
N ILE A 145 -28.71 69.07 6.23
CA ILE A 145 -29.89 68.23 6.31
C ILE A 145 -30.02 67.86 7.78
N GLU A 146 -30.88 68.59 8.49
CA GLU A 146 -31.37 68.25 9.82
C GLU A 146 -31.72 66.75 9.83
N ALA A 147 -30.99 65.99 10.63
CA ALA A 147 -31.20 64.56 10.78
C ALA A 147 -32.62 64.32 11.29
N LYS A 148 -33.47 63.76 10.44
CA LYS A 148 -34.80 63.32 10.82
C LYS A 148 -34.65 62.17 11.82
N ASP A 149 -34.93 62.46 13.08
CA ASP A 149 -34.88 61.51 14.18
C ASP A 149 -35.79 60.31 13.87
N ASN A 150 -35.20 59.14 13.66
CA ASN A 150 -35.91 57.93 13.28
C ASN A 150 -36.45 57.26 14.55
N SER A 151 -37.67 57.66 14.94
CA SER A 151 -38.46 57.11 16.05
C SER A 151 -38.57 55.57 16.10
N MET A 152 -38.26 54.86 15.01
CA MET A 152 -38.21 53.39 14.99
C MET A 152 -36.96 52.81 15.64
N LEU A 153 -35.80 53.47 15.55
CA LEU A 153 -34.54 52.95 16.14
C LEU A 153 -34.55 53.03 17.67
N ASN A 154 -35.21 54.03 18.24
CA ASN A 154 -35.33 54.18 19.69
C ASN A 154 -36.21 53.07 20.30
N PHE A 155 -37.26 52.63 19.59
CA PHE A 155 -38.12 51.52 20.06
C PHE A 155 -37.40 50.17 20.09
N PHE A 156 -36.52 49.89 19.12
CA PHE A 156 -35.73 48.66 19.12
C PHE A 156 -34.65 48.63 20.22
N LYS A 157 -34.18 49.81 20.65
CA LYS A 157 -33.17 49.92 21.69
C LYS A 157 -33.73 49.61 23.08
N ASP A 158 -34.94 50.09 23.38
CA ASP A 158 -35.63 49.83 24.66
C ASP A 158 -36.14 48.38 24.81
N LEU A 159 -36.22 47.61 23.71
CA LEU A 159 -36.73 46.23 23.75
C LEU A 159 -35.62 45.19 23.95
N PHE A 160 -34.37 45.51 23.61
CA PHE A 160 -33.25 44.57 23.62
C PHE A 160 -32.09 44.97 24.55
N PHE A 161 -32.14 46.16 25.14
CA PHE A 161 -31.21 46.67 26.15
C PHE A 161 -31.99 47.08 27.41
#